data_AF-Q8RVM6-F1
#
_entry.id   AF-Q8RVM6-F1
#
_cell.length_a   1.000
_cell.length_b   1.000
_cell.length_c   1.000
_cell.angle_alpha   90.00
_cell.angle_beta   90.00
_cell.angle_gamma   90.00
#
_symmetry.space_group_name_H-M   'P 1'
#
loop_
_entity.id
_entity.type
_entity.pdbx_description
1 polymer ?
#
loop_
_entity_poly.entity_id
_entity_poly.type
_entity_poly.pdbx_seq_one_letter_code
_entity_poly.pdbx_strand_id
1 'polypeptide(L)'
;ITAVTFRGPSDTHLDSLVGQALFGDGAAAVIIGADPVPEVEKPLLELVSAAQTILADSDGAIDGHLREVGLTFHLLKDVPGLISKNIEKSLNEAFKPIGISDWNSLFWIAHPGGPAILDQVEAKLALKPEKLEATRQVLSDYGNMSS
;
A
#
# COMPACT_ATOMS: atom_id res chain seq x y z
N ILE A 1 14.70 10.38 9.13
CA ILE A 1 14.06 11.71 8.95
C ILE A 1 13.63 11.74 7.50
N THR A 2 12.34 11.92 7.22
CA THR A 2 11.84 12.03 5.84
C THR A 2 11.57 13.47 5.47
N ALA A 3 11.90 13.83 4.23
CA ALA A 3 11.77 15.21 3.77
C ALA A 3 10.32 15.70 3.71
N VAL A 4 9.36 14.78 3.52
CA VAL A 4 7.98 15.10 3.14
C VAL A 4 7.15 15.63 4.30
N THR A 5 7.42 15.22 5.54
CA THR A 5 6.55 15.59 6.69
C THR A 5 7.30 16.20 7.87
N PHE A 6 8.60 16.47 7.75
CA PHE A 6 9.48 16.88 8.85
C PHE A 6 8.97 18.12 9.60
N ARG A 7 8.54 17.92 10.85
CA ARG A 7 8.12 19.00 11.76
C ARG A 7 8.31 18.57 13.22
N GLY A 8 8.32 19.55 14.13
CA GLY A 8 8.36 19.28 15.57
C GLY A 8 7.10 18.54 16.06
N PRO A 9 7.23 17.65 17.08
CA PRO A 9 6.09 16.94 17.65
C PRO A 9 5.09 17.89 18.32
N SER A 10 3.80 17.53 18.30
CA SER A 10 2.71 18.25 18.97
C SER A 10 1.75 17.27 19.64
N ASP A 11 1.36 17.54 20.88
CA ASP A 11 0.40 16.72 21.65
C ASP A 11 -1.03 16.81 21.11
N THR A 12 -1.34 17.87 20.38
CA THR A 12 -2.61 18.07 19.67
C THR A 12 -2.71 17.36 18.30
N HIS A 13 -1.60 16.83 17.76
CA HIS A 13 -1.51 16.26 16.41
C HIS A 13 -0.81 14.89 16.40
N LEU A 14 -1.40 13.91 17.09
CA LEU A 14 -0.85 12.55 17.22
C LEU A 14 -0.82 11.79 15.89
N ASP A 15 -1.72 12.09 14.96
CA ASP A 15 -1.73 11.58 13.58
C ASP A 15 -0.45 11.97 12.83
N SER A 16 0.02 13.20 13.03
CA SER A 16 1.30 13.65 12.47
C SER A 16 2.48 12.84 13.01
N LEU A 17 2.44 12.36 14.27
CA LEU A 17 3.49 11.52 14.85
C LEU A 17 3.53 10.13 14.23
N VAL A 18 2.36 9.57 13.86
CA VAL A 18 2.29 8.31 13.10
C VAL A 18 3.04 8.46 11.77
N GLY A 19 2.82 9.56 11.05
CA GLY A 19 3.58 9.89 9.84
C GLY A 19 5.09 9.98 10.09
N GLN A 20 5.53 10.67 11.15
CA GLN A 20 6.96 10.78 11.48
C GLN A 20 7.62 9.42 11.77
N ALA A 21 6.87 8.45 12.30
CA ALA A 21 7.38 7.13 12.64
C ALA A 21 7.36 6.15 11.46
N LEU A 22 6.45 6.33 10.51
CA LEU A 22 6.24 5.39 9.40
C LEU A 22 7.02 5.76 8.14
N PHE A 23 7.05 7.04 7.77
CA PHE A 23 7.59 7.41 6.46
C PHE A 23 9.10 7.15 6.39
N GLY A 24 9.55 6.64 5.23
CA GLY A 24 10.95 6.55 4.80
C GLY A 24 11.18 7.31 3.49
N ASP A 25 12.45 7.50 3.12
CA ASP A 25 12.82 8.10 1.82
C ASP A 25 13.36 6.99 0.90
N GLY A 26 12.91 6.96 -0.36
CA GLY A 26 13.35 5.97 -1.34
C GLY A 26 12.96 6.35 -2.77
N ALA A 27 13.52 5.62 -3.74
CA ALA A 27 13.19 5.75 -5.15
C ALA A 27 13.27 4.38 -5.84
N ALA A 28 12.36 4.14 -6.78
CA ALA A 28 12.34 2.94 -7.61
C ALA A 28 12.19 3.33 -9.09
N ALA A 29 12.69 2.49 -10.00
CA ALA A 29 12.56 2.66 -11.44
C ALA A 29 12.27 1.31 -12.11
N VAL A 30 11.42 1.33 -13.13
CA VAL A 30 11.05 0.15 -13.92
C VAL A 30 11.04 0.49 -15.40
N ILE A 31 11.38 -0.50 -16.23
CA ILE A 31 11.19 -0.45 -17.69
C ILE A 31 9.99 -1.33 -18.03
N ILE A 32 9.01 -0.75 -18.72
CA ILE A 32 7.79 -1.44 -19.13
C ILE A 32 7.77 -1.43 -20.66
N GLY A 33 7.54 -2.60 -21.24
CA GLY A 33 7.42 -2.79 -22.69
C GLY A 33 6.49 -3.95 -23.00
N ALA A 34 6.03 -4.01 -24.24
CA ALA A 34 5.36 -5.16 -24.82
C ALA A 34 6.28 -5.78 -25.89
N ASP A 35 6.01 -7.03 -26.27
CA ASP A 35 6.75 -7.76 -27.29
C ASP A 35 8.27 -7.84 -27.03
N PRO A 36 8.69 -8.43 -25.89
CA PRO A 36 10.09 -8.47 -25.50
C PRO A 36 10.93 -9.16 -26.56
N VAL A 37 12.09 -8.58 -26.90
CA VAL A 37 13.02 -9.18 -27.86
C VAL A 37 13.59 -10.47 -27.27
N PRO A 38 13.30 -11.66 -27.85
CA PRO A 38 13.80 -12.92 -27.32
C PRO A 38 15.33 -12.91 -27.19
N GLU A 39 15.84 -13.52 -26.12
CA GLU A 39 17.28 -13.58 -25.78
C GLU A 39 17.95 -12.25 -25.43
N VAL A 40 17.29 -11.10 -25.64
CA VAL A 40 17.80 -9.76 -25.26
C VAL A 40 17.06 -9.23 -24.03
N GLU A 41 15.74 -9.25 -24.07
CA GLU A 41 14.88 -8.77 -22.99
C GLU A 41 14.28 -9.96 -22.24
N LYS A 42 14.36 -9.91 -20.90
CA LYS A 42 13.80 -10.94 -20.02
C LYS A 42 12.75 -10.30 -19.11
N PRO A 43 11.45 -10.42 -19.43
CA PRO A 43 10.39 -9.94 -18.56
C PRO A 43 10.49 -10.57 -17.16
N LEU A 44 10.27 -9.75 -16.13
CA LEU A 44 10.19 -10.22 -14.74
C LEU A 44 8.74 -10.54 -14.33
N LEU A 45 7.80 -9.73 -14.80
CA LEU A 45 6.37 -9.82 -14.55
C LEU A 45 5.61 -9.34 -15.80
N GLU A 46 4.36 -9.77 -15.93
CA GLU A 46 3.44 -9.32 -16.98
C GLU A 46 2.24 -8.61 -16.34
N LEU A 47 1.85 -7.45 -16.89
CA LEU A 47 0.68 -6.70 -16.45
C LEU A 47 -0.56 -7.21 -17.20
N VAL A 48 -1.43 -7.94 -16.49
CA VAL A 48 -2.64 -8.54 -17.08
C VAL A 48 -3.84 -7.59 -17.03
N SER A 49 -4.01 -6.87 -15.92
CA SER A 49 -5.09 -5.91 -15.73
C SER A 49 -4.72 -4.85 -14.68
N ALA A 50 -5.38 -3.71 -14.73
CA ALA A 50 -5.28 -2.65 -13.74
C ALA A 50 -6.68 -2.08 -13.45
N ALA A 51 -6.96 -1.82 -12.18
CA ALA A 51 -8.24 -1.27 -11.74
C ALA A 51 -8.01 -0.27 -10.60
N GLN A 52 -8.93 0.68 -10.46
CA GLN A 52 -8.96 1.66 -9.38
C GLN A 52 -10.40 1.86 -8.90
N THR A 53 -10.57 2.05 -7.60
CA THR A 53 -11.87 2.37 -7.01
C THR A 53 -11.69 3.32 -5.82
N ILE A 54 -12.76 4.03 -5.46
CA ILE A 54 -12.85 4.85 -4.25
C ILE A 54 -13.74 4.09 -3.28
N LEU A 55 -13.27 3.89 -2.05
CA LEU A 55 -14.02 3.15 -1.05
C LEU A 55 -15.24 3.96 -0.59
N ALA A 56 -16.37 3.29 -0.38
CA ALA A 56 -17.53 3.94 0.21
C ALA A 56 -17.21 4.38 1.65
N ASP A 57 -17.75 5.52 2.05
CA ASP A 57 -17.58 6.10 3.39
C ASP A 57 -16.11 6.34 3.80
N SER A 58 -15.23 6.61 2.82
CA SER A 58 -13.80 6.88 3.07
C SER A 58 -13.38 8.34 2.87
N ASP A 59 -14.34 9.27 2.80
CA ASP A 59 -14.06 10.70 2.68
C ASP A 59 -13.24 11.19 3.89
N GLY A 60 -12.18 11.95 3.62
CA GLY A 60 -11.26 12.46 4.64
C GLY A 60 -10.43 11.39 5.37
N ALA A 61 -10.45 10.12 4.93
CA ALA A 61 -9.72 9.05 5.61
C ALA A 61 -8.20 9.26 5.60
N ILE A 62 -7.68 9.80 4.49
CA ILE A 62 -6.29 10.19 4.32
C ILE A 62 -6.26 11.53 3.58
N ASP A 63 -5.88 12.60 4.28
CA ASP A 63 -5.77 13.92 3.68
C ASP A 63 -4.32 14.42 3.71
N GLY A 64 -3.94 15.10 2.64
CA GLY A 64 -2.69 15.84 2.52
C GLY A 64 -2.99 17.29 2.18
N HIS A 65 -2.40 18.23 2.92
CA HIS A 65 -2.51 19.66 2.60
C HIS A 65 -1.12 20.30 2.48
N LEU A 66 -0.81 20.84 1.30
CA LEU A 66 0.38 21.65 1.12
C LEU A 66 0.14 23.05 1.70
N ARG A 67 0.97 23.45 2.66
CA ARG A 67 0.90 24.71 3.39
C ARG A 67 2.29 25.36 3.44
N GLU A 68 2.38 26.58 3.95
CA GLU A 68 3.66 27.26 4.20
C GLU A 68 4.59 26.46 5.13
N VAL A 69 3.99 25.61 5.99
CA VAL A 69 4.68 24.69 6.90
C VAL A 69 5.05 23.35 6.26
N GLY A 70 5.00 23.24 4.93
CA GLY A 70 5.20 21.99 4.18
C GLY A 70 3.91 21.19 4.02
N LEU A 71 4.05 19.89 3.73
CA LEU A 71 2.92 18.99 3.54
C LEU A 71 2.39 18.46 4.87
N THR A 72 1.14 18.77 5.22
CA THR A 72 0.45 18.26 6.42
C THR A 72 -0.37 17.02 6.11
N PHE A 73 -0.16 15.94 6.86
CA PHE A 73 -0.93 14.72 6.73
C PHE A 73 -1.94 14.58 7.86
N HIS A 74 -3.15 14.17 7.51
CA HIS A 74 -4.19 13.76 8.43
C HIS A 74 -4.64 12.35 8.10
N LEU A 75 -4.67 11.49 9.12
CA LEU A 75 -5.02 10.09 8.99
C LEU A 75 -6.15 9.79 9.97
N LEU A 76 -7.31 9.37 9.46
CA LEU A 76 -8.33 8.79 10.31
C LEU A 76 -7.83 7.46 10.87
N LYS A 77 -8.13 7.20 12.13
CA LYS A 77 -7.67 5.99 12.83
C LYS A 77 -8.15 4.68 12.18
N ASP A 78 -9.27 4.71 11.45
CA ASP A 78 -9.92 3.51 10.91
C ASP A 78 -9.57 3.21 9.44
N VAL A 79 -8.49 3.77 8.90
CA VAL A 79 -8.00 3.41 7.56
C VAL A 79 -7.78 1.88 7.39
N PRO A 80 -7.17 1.16 8.36
CA PRO A 80 -7.05 -0.31 8.27
C PRO A 80 -8.40 -1.03 8.14
N GLY A 81 -9.42 -0.58 8.88
CA GLY A 81 -10.76 -1.15 8.85
C GLY A 81 -11.47 -0.90 7.52
N LEU A 82 -11.34 0.32 6.98
CA LEU A 82 -11.87 0.67 5.66
C LEU A 82 -11.27 -0.22 4.56
N ILE A 83 -9.94 -0.41 4.56
CA ILE A 83 -9.25 -1.23 3.55
C ILE A 83 -9.66 -2.69 3.69
N SER A 84 -9.57 -3.27 4.88
CA SER A 84 -9.88 -4.69 5.10
C SER A 84 -11.34 -5.00 4.80
N LYS A 85 -12.28 -4.13 5.14
CA LYS A 85 -13.71 -4.31 4.80
C LYS A 85 -13.97 -4.41 3.30
N ASN A 86 -13.18 -3.72 2.47
CA ASN A 86 -13.46 -3.55 1.05
C ASN A 86 -12.53 -4.35 0.11
N ILE A 87 -11.36 -4.81 0.56
CA ILE A 87 -10.34 -5.44 -0.31
C ILE A 87 -10.87 -6.66 -1.09
N GLU A 88 -11.72 -7.47 -0.46
CA GLU A 88 -12.28 -8.67 -1.08
C GLU A 88 -13.16 -8.35 -2.30
N LYS A 89 -13.82 -7.19 -2.31
CA LYS A 89 -14.59 -6.73 -3.48
C LYS A 89 -13.65 -6.50 -4.67
N SER A 90 -12.55 -5.80 -4.47
CA SER A 90 -11.57 -5.53 -5.52
C SER A 90 -10.90 -6.82 -6.03
N LEU A 91 -10.58 -7.76 -5.15
CA LEU A 91 -10.07 -9.07 -5.54
C LEU A 91 -11.07 -9.85 -6.39
N ASN A 92 -12.34 -9.88 -5.97
CA ASN A 92 -13.39 -10.53 -6.74
C ASN A 92 -13.58 -9.89 -8.12
N GLU A 93 -13.56 -8.56 -8.23
CA GLU A 93 -13.66 -7.87 -9.52
C GLU A 93 -12.49 -8.21 -10.45
N ALA A 94 -11.26 -8.31 -9.93
CA ALA A 94 -10.07 -8.62 -10.71
C ALA A 94 -9.94 -10.10 -11.11
N PHE A 95 -10.24 -11.02 -10.19
CA PHE A 95 -9.90 -12.44 -10.34
C PHE A 95 -11.07 -13.34 -10.73
N LYS A 96 -12.33 -12.92 -10.51
CA LYS A 96 -13.51 -13.69 -10.94
C LYS A 96 -13.54 -13.94 -12.46
N PRO A 97 -13.16 -13.00 -13.35
CA PRO A 97 -13.12 -13.26 -14.79
C PRO A 97 -12.15 -14.38 -15.21
N ILE A 98 -11.11 -14.64 -14.40
CA ILE A 98 -10.10 -15.68 -14.64
C ILE A 98 -10.25 -16.90 -13.72
N GLY A 99 -11.37 -16.98 -12.98
CA GLY A 99 -11.74 -18.15 -12.18
C GLY A 99 -10.90 -18.37 -10.91
N ILE A 100 -10.18 -17.36 -10.42
CA ILE A 100 -9.41 -17.46 -9.17
C ILE A 100 -10.22 -16.92 -8.00
N SER A 101 -10.30 -17.69 -6.93
CA SER A 101 -10.96 -17.31 -5.67
C SER A 101 -10.17 -17.68 -4.42
N ASP A 102 -9.12 -18.52 -4.54
CA ASP A 102 -8.20 -18.80 -3.45
C ASP A 102 -7.08 -17.75 -3.42
N TRP A 103 -7.21 -16.78 -2.51
CA TRP A 103 -6.23 -15.71 -2.32
C TRP A 103 -4.84 -16.21 -1.90
N ASN A 104 -4.74 -17.42 -1.32
CA ASN A 104 -3.46 -18.01 -0.95
C ASN A 104 -2.72 -18.64 -2.15
N SER A 105 -3.41 -18.87 -3.28
CA SER A 105 -2.79 -19.34 -4.52
C SER A 105 -1.98 -18.26 -5.25
N LEU A 106 -2.24 -16.98 -4.98
CA LEU A 106 -1.60 -15.82 -5.61
C LEU A 106 -0.33 -15.40 -4.88
N PHE A 107 0.68 -14.86 -5.54
CA PHE A 107 1.70 -14.07 -4.84
C PHE A 107 1.11 -12.69 -4.46
N TRP A 108 1.69 -12.03 -3.45
CA TRP A 108 1.14 -10.80 -2.88
C TRP A 108 2.19 -9.70 -2.83
N ILE A 109 1.79 -8.53 -3.33
CA ILE A 109 2.50 -7.27 -3.15
C ILE A 109 1.44 -6.28 -2.70
N ALA A 110 1.53 -5.83 -1.45
CA ALA A 110 0.64 -4.80 -0.91
C ALA A 110 1.48 -3.57 -0.57
N HIS A 111 0.94 -2.36 -0.77
CA HIS A 111 1.61 -1.16 -0.29
C HIS A 111 1.72 -1.22 1.26
N PRO A 112 2.93 -1.13 1.84
CA PRO A 112 3.12 -1.22 3.28
C PRO A 112 2.82 0.13 3.96
N GLY A 113 1.59 0.63 3.83
CA GLY A 113 1.19 1.93 4.38
C GLY A 113 1.36 2.03 5.90
N GLY A 114 1.19 0.90 6.59
CA GLY A 114 1.45 0.70 8.00
C GLY A 114 1.12 -0.74 8.41
N PRO A 115 1.69 -1.25 9.52
CA PRO A 115 1.56 -2.65 9.91
C PRO A 115 0.10 -3.06 10.16
N ALA A 116 -0.71 -2.17 10.75
CA ALA A 116 -2.12 -2.45 11.04
C ALA A 116 -2.97 -2.74 9.79
N ILE A 117 -2.66 -2.12 8.65
CA ILE A 117 -3.35 -2.41 7.37
C ILE A 117 -3.02 -3.85 6.95
N LEU A 118 -1.75 -4.22 6.99
CA LEU A 118 -1.28 -5.56 6.60
C LEU A 118 -1.90 -6.64 7.49
N ASP A 119 -1.90 -6.43 8.81
CA ASP A 119 -2.47 -7.36 9.78
C ASP A 119 -3.97 -7.59 9.56
N GLN A 120 -4.73 -6.51 9.31
CA GLN A 120 -6.16 -6.64 9.07
C GLN A 120 -6.48 -7.24 7.71
N VAL A 121 -5.70 -6.96 6.67
CA VAL A 121 -5.86 -7.59 5.35
C VAL A 121 -5.56 -9.10 5.44
N GLU A 122 -4.44 -9.46 6.09
CA GLU A 122 -4.05 -10.86 6.32
C GLU A 122 -5.16 -11.62 7.06
N ALA A 123 -5.67 -11.06 8.17
CA ALA A 123 -6.74 -11.66 8.95
C ALA A 123 -8.06 -11.75 8.17
N LYS A 124 -8.45 -10.69 7.45
CA LYS A 124 -9.71 -10.64 6.71
C LYS A 124 -9.78 -11.69 5.61
N LEU A 125 -8.68 -11.88 4.89
CA LEU A 125 -8.60 -12.80 3.75
C LEU A 125 -8.07 -14.19 4.15
N ALA A 126 -7.79 -14.41 5.44
CA ALA A 126 -7.15 -15.61 5.96
C ALA A 126 -5.90 -15.98 5.15
N LEU A 127 -5.05 -14.99 4.86
CA LEU A 127 -3.79 -15.22 4.19
C LEU A 127 -2.85 -15.98 5.12
N LYS A 128 -2.07 -16.89 4.55
CA LYS A 128 -0.96 -17.51 5.27
C LYS A 128 0.13 -16.44 5.56
N PRO A 129 0.88 -16.55 6.67
CA PRO A 129 1.87 -15.52 7.04
C PRO A 129 2.90 -15.23 5.95
N GLU A 130 3.31 -16.24 5.18
CA GLU A 130 4.28 -16.09 4.09
C GLU A 130 3.78 -15.21 2.94
N LYS A 131 2.46 -14.97 2.82
CA LYS A 131 1.93 -14.15 1.72
C LYS A 131 2.41 -12.70 1.79
N LEU A 132 2.54 -12.14 3.00
CA LEU A 132 2.93 -10.74 3.20
C LEU A 132 4.40 -10.58 3.64
N GLU A 133 5.19 -11.65 3.67
CA GLU A 133 6.57 -11.64 4.16
C GLU A 133 7.44 -10.59 3.44
N ALA A 134 7.45 -10.61 2.10
CA ALA A 134 8.21 -9.64 1.31
C ALA A 134 7.76 -8.18 1.56
N THR A 135 6.45 -7.95 1.70
CA THR A 135 5.90 -6.63 2.00
C THR A 135 6.32 -6.14 3.39
N ARG A 136 6.27 -7.03 4.39
CA ARG A 136 6.68 -6.73 5.76
C ARG A 136 8.19 -6.50 5.87
N GLN A 137 8.99 -7.23 5.10
CA GLN A 137 10.45 -7.03 5.06
C GLN A 137 10.79 -5.63 4.51
N VAL A 138 10.18 -5.22 3.40
CA VAL A 138 10.37 -3.87 2.85
C VAL A 138 9.96 -2.79 3.86
N LEU A 139 8.83 -2.97 4.54
CA LEU A 139 8.40 -2.05 5.61
C LEU A 139 9.40 -1.97 6.76
N SER A 140 9.96 -3.12 7.17
CA SER A 140 10.93 -3.19 8.25
C SER A 140 12.25 -2.49 7.88
N ASP A 141 12.73 -2.70 6.66
CA ASP A 141 14.05 -2.22 6.24
C ASP A 141 14.02 -0.74 5.82
N TYR A 142 12.91 -0.27 5.26
CA TYR A 142 12.84 1.04 4.60
C TYR A 142 11.69 1.94 5.07
N GLY A 143 10.75 1.44 5.87
CA GLY A 143 9.54 2.17 6.22
C GLY A 143 8.57 2.31 5.05
N ASN A 144 7.60 3.22 5.20
CA ASN A 144 6.68 3.61 4.15
C ASN A 144 7.34 4.66 3.24
N MET A 145 7.88 4.23 2.10
CA MET A 145 8.54 5.11 1.12
C MET A 145 7.57 5.81 0.14
N SER A 146 6.26 5.81 0.42
CA SER A 146 5.23 6.28 -0.51
C SER A 146 5.14 5.39 -1.76
N SER A 147 5.06 5.98 -2.96
CA SER A 147 4.90 5.31 -4.27
C SER A 147 6.14 4.61 -4.78
#